data_AF-A0A7M3SHY0-F1
#
_entry.id   AF-A0A7M3SHY0-F1
#
_cell.length_a   1.000
_cell.length_b   1.000
_cell.length_c   1.000
_cell.angle_alpha   90.00
_cell.angle_beta   90.00
_cell.angle_gamma   90.00
#
_symmetry.space_group_name_H-M   'P 1'
#
loop_
_entity.id
_entity.type
_entity.pdbx_description
1 polymer ?
#
loop_
_entity_poly.entity_id
_entity_poly.type
_entity_poly.pdbx_seq_one_letter_code
_entity_poly.pdbx_strand_id
1 'polypeptide(L)'
;MSDEHFTRAPPLECRLMSASMEIDDDDEDVIQVAIEVANEAAMPIGGLDIFIQTSDNRKVESDEGISSLGPGLTRKFTFEFPLQSGNWTFMLRSPGVKADLGPYDHNFTHRAEKGRVYNNAIGTGMFTDAFTTDLGDFGNVEERGIIDSSSIKMTSYFGENSAGGATAITVGSAPIDTEQEDAP
;
A
#
# COMPACT_ATOMS: atom_id res chain seq x y z
N MET A 1 -11.63 14.42 7.36
CA MET A 1 -11.87 13.31 8.31
C MET A 1 -12.21 12.13 7.44
N SER A 2 -11.32 11.16 7.32
CA SER A 2 -11.60 9.92 6.58
C SER A 2 -12.59 9.12 7.42
N ASP A 3 -13.81 8.95 6.93
CA ASP A 3 -14.82 8.14 7.61
C ASP A 3 -14.37 6.68 7.58
N GLU A 4 -13.76 6.24 8.68
CA GLU A 4 -13.25 4.89 8.84
C GLU A 4 -14.42 3.92 9.11
N HIS A 5 -14.85 3.22 8.06
CA HIS A 5 -15.95 2.24 8.12
C HIS A 5 -15.44 0.85 8.48
N PHE A 6 -14.96 0.65 9.70
CA PHE A 6 -14.57 -0.65 10.21
C PHE A 6 -15.07 -0.91 11.64
N THR A 7 -15.09 -2.18 12.01
CA THR A 7 -15.39 -2.65 13.36
C THR A 7 -14.38 -3.71 13.74
N ARG A 8 -13.92 -3.70 14.99
CA ARG A 8 -12.95 -4.67 15.50
C ARG A 8 -13.59 -5.44 16.64
N ALA A 9 -13.69 -6.76 16.47
CA ALA A 9 -14.15 -7.70 17.47
C ALA A 9 -13.09 -8.79 17.62
N PRO A 10 -12.06 -8.59 18.47
CA PRO A 10 -10.91 -9.49 18.56
C PRO A 10 -11.36 -10.96 18.67
N PRO A 11 -10.85 -11.85 17.80
CA PRO A 11 -9.67 -11.67 16.94
C PRO A 11 -9.96 -11.19 15.50
N LEU A 12 -11.18 -10.77 15.22
CA LEU A 12 -11.61 -10.36 13.89
C LEU A 12 -11.63 -8.85 13.72
N GLU A 13 -11.25 -8.41 12.54
CA GLU A 13 -11.48 -7.05 12.05
C GLU A 13 -12.36 -7.13 10.80
N CYS A 14 -13.41 -6.31 10.74
CA CYS A 14 -14.29 -6.21 9.59
C CYS A 14 -14.27 -4.78 9.06
N ARG A 15 -14.07 -4.61 7.77
CA ARG A 15 -13.97 -3.31 7.12
C ARG A 15 -14.86 -3.25 5.88
N LEU A 16 -15.62 -2.18 5.76
CA LEU A 16 -16.39 -1.90 4.56
C LEU A 16 -15.44 -1.45 3.45
N MET A 17 -15.47 -2.18 2.33
CA MET A 17 -14.63 -1.88 1.17
C MET A 17 -15.40 -1.08 0.14
N SER A 18 -16.64 -1.45 -0.12
CA SER A 18 -17.54 -0.66 -0.97
C SER A 18 -19.00 -0.93 -0.64
N ALA A 19 -19.82 0.07 -0.88
CA ALA A 19 -21.27 -0.02 -0.95
C ALA A 19 -21.72 0.89 -2.09
N SER A 20 -22.50 0.38 -3.03
CA SER A 20 -23.12 1.17 -4.10
C SER A 20 -24.45 0.53 -4.50
N MET A 21 -25.34 1.36 -5.05
CA MET A 21 -26.51 0.87 -5.76
C MET A 21 -26.11 0.52 -7.20
N GLU A 22 -26.50 -0.66 -7.64
CA GLU A 22 -26.28 -1.16 -9.00
C GLU A 22 -27.63 -1.67 -9.55
N ILE A 23 -27.67 -1.90 -10.86
CA ILE A 23 -28.80 -2.55 -11.52
C ILE A 23 -28.39 -3.97 -11.83
N ASP A 24 -29.17 -4.96 -11.39
CA ASP A 24 -28.91 -6.37 -11.67
C ASP A 24 -29.31 -6.77 -13.10
N ASP A 25 -29.16 -8.06 -13.43
CA ASP A 25 -29.48 -8.58 -14.76
C ASP A 25 -30.99 -8.50 -15.11
N ASP A 26 -31.86 -8.28 -14.12
CA ASP A 26 -33.32 -8.22 -14.25
C ASP A 26 -33.86 -6.76 -14.21
N ASP A 27 -33.01 -5.76 -14.42
CA ASP A 27 -33.31 -4.33 -14.35
C ASP A 27 -33.82 -3.84 -12.96
N GLU A 28 -33.52 -4.57 -11.87
CA GLU A 28 -33.89 -4.20 -10.50
C GLU A 28 -32.74 -3.46 -9.78
N ASP A 29 -33.07 -2.42 -9.01
CA ASP A 29 -32.10 -1.73 -8.16
C ASP A 29 -31.70 -2.64 -6.98
N VAL A 30 -30.42 -2.98 -6.92
CA VAL A 30 -29.81 -3.78 -5.85
C VAL A 30 -28.68 -3.01 -5.17
N ILE A 31 -28.48 -3.26 -3.88
CA ILE A 31 -27.31 -2.76 -3.17
C ILE A 31 -26.22 -3.81 -3.28
N GLN A 32 -25.09 -3.43 -3.86
CA GLN A 32 -23.88 -4.25 -3.87
C GLN A 32 -22.94 -3.80 -2.75
N VAL A 33 -22.64 -4.71 -1.83
CA VAL A 33 -21.78 -4.46 -0.67
C VAL A 33 -20.59 -5.40 -0.69
N ALA A 34 -19.41 -4.86 -0.42
CA ALA A 34 -18.19 -5.64 -0.24
C ALA A 34 -17.55 -5.34 1.11
N ILE A 35 -17.33 -6.38 1.91
CA ILE A 35 -16.74 -6.27 3.25
C ILE A 35 -15.54 -7.19 3.34
N GLU A 36 -14.45 -6.68 3.90
CA GLU A 36 -13.23 -7.43 4.16
C GLU A 36 -13.20 -7.85 5.62
N VAL A 37 -12.95 -9.14 5.88
CA VAL A 37 -12.81 -9.69 7.22
C VAL A 37 -11.41 -10.28 7.35
N ALA A 38 -10.67 -9.83 8.36
CA ALA A 38 -9.33 -10.30 8.69
C ALA A 38 -9.33 -11.06 10.02
N ASN A 39 -8.65 -12.20 10.06
CA ASN A 39 -8.36 -12.92 11.30
C ASN A 39 -6.95 -12.56 11.79
N GLU A 40 -6.88 -11.78 12.86
CA GLU A 40 -5.62 -11.36 13.48
C GLU A 40 -5.09 -12.40 14.49
N ALA A 41 -5.81 -13.50 14.75
CA ALA A 41 -5.32 -14.55 15.63
C ALA A 41 -4.28 -15.46 14.95
N ALA A 42 -3.49 -16.12 15.80
CA ALA A 42 -2.62 -17.24 15.42
C ALA A 42 -3.38 -18.58 15.26
N MET A 43 -4.70 -18.60 15.44
CA MET A 43 -5.54 -19.80 15.36
C MET A 43 -6.72 -19.58 14.39
N PRO A 44 -7.17 -20.63 13.68
CA PRO A 44 -8.33 -20.53 12.80
C PRO A 44 -9.59 -20.26 13.60
N ILE A 45 -10.49 -19.45 13.05
CA ILE A 45 -11.82 -19.19 13.61
C ILE A 45 -12.82 -19.99 12.80
N GLY A 46 -13.59 -20.85 13.47
CA GLY A 46 -14.66 -21.65 12.86
C GLY A 46 -16.05 -21.16 13.27
N GLY A 47 -17.07 -21.75 12.65
CA GLY A 47 -18.47 -21.40 12.91
C GLY A 47 -18.80 -19.96 12.57
N LEU A 48 -18.15 -19.41 11.53
CA LEU A 48 -18.47 -18.10 11.00
C LEU A 48 -19.83 -18.14 10.33
N ASP A 49 -20.72 -17.26 10.76
CA ASP A 49 -22.02 -16.94 10.17
C ASP A 49 -21.99 -15.46 9.85
N ILE A 50 -21.98 -15.13 8.56
CA ILE A 50 -21.72 -13.79 8.03
C ILE A 50 -22.87 -13.42 7.12
N PHE A 51 -23.56 -12.33 7.47
CA PHE A 51 -24.77 -11.93 6.78
C PHE A 51 -25.05 -10.44 6.92
N ILE A 52 -25.89 -9.92 6.04
CA ILE A 52 -26.50 -8.61 6.17
C ILE A 52 -27.90 -8.77 6.75
N GLN A 53 -28.20 -7.92 7.73
CA GLN A 53 -29.54 -7.73 8.28
C GLN A 53 -30.08 -6.41 7.76
N THR A 54 -31.14 -6.49 6.97
CA THR A 54 -31.88 -5.34 6.47
C THR A 54 -33.05 -5.00 7.41
N SER A 55 -33.49 -3.75 7.35
CA SER A 55 -34.56 -3.20 8.21
C SER A 55 -35.95 -3.82 7.96
N ASP A 56 -36.15 -4.47 6.81
CA ASP A 56 -37.31 -5.31 6.50
C ASP A 56 -37.26 -6.70 7.18
N ASN A 57 -36.28 -6.92 8.07
CA ASN A 57 -35.97 -8.18 8.75
C ASN A 57 -35.49 -9.32 7.84
N ARG A 58 -35.04 -9.03 6.61
CA ARG A 58 -34.43 -10.04 5.75
C ARG A 58 -32.97 -10.32 6.16
N LYS A 59 -32.61 -11.61 6.16
CA LYS A 59 -31.23 -12.08 6.31
C LYS A 59 -30.67 -12.35 4.92
N VAL A 60 -29.58 -11.68 4.56
CA VAL A 60 -28.90 -11.84 3.27
C VAL A 60 -27.54 -12.49 3.53
N GLU A 61 -27.35 -13.71 3.05
CA GLU A 61 -26.08 -14.44 3.17
C GLU A 61 -25.07 -13.91 2.16
N SER A 62 -23.78 -14.10 2.42
CA SER A 62 -22.72 -13.78 1.44
C SER A 62 -22.69 -14.79 0.29
N ASP A 63 -22.24 -14.35 -0.88
CA ASP A 63 -21.99 -15.24 -2.02
C ASP A 63 -20.91 -16.28 -1.67
N GLU A 64 -19.92 -15.89 -0.87
CA GLU A 64 -18.88 -16.79 -0.38
C GLU A 64 -19.34 -17.58 0.85
N GLY A 65 -19.89 -18.78 0.65
CA GLY A 65 -20.34 -19.69 1.72
C GLY A 65 -19.22 -20.35 2.52
N ILE A 66 -18.39 -19.59 3.24
CA ILE A 66 -17.36 -20.13 4.14
C ILE A 66 -17.76 -20.04 5.61
N SER A 67 -17.44 -21.08 6.37
CA SER A 67 -17.72 -21.14 7.82
C SER A 67 -16.45 -21.09 8.69
N SER A 68 -15.28 -20.86 8.09
CA SER A 68 -14.02 -20.73 8.82
C SER A 68 -13.00 -19.82 8.12
N LEU A 69 -12.18 -19.13 8.90
CA LEU A 69 -11.10 -18.25 8.44
C LEU A 69 -9.79 -18.62 9.14
N GLY A 70 -8.77 -18.93 8.35
CA GLY A 70 -7.45 -19.33 8.87
C GLY A 70 -6.70 -18.18 9.56
N PRO A 71 -5.63 -18.48 10.32
CA PRO A 71 -4.80 -17.48 10.99
C PRO A 71 -4.19 -16.47 10.01
N GLY A 72 -4.25 -15.18 10.30
CA GLY A 72 -3.66 -14.13 9.46
C GLY A 72 -4.29 -13.97 8.07
N LEU A 73 -5.39 -14.69 7.79
CA LEU A 73 -6.07 -14.60 6.51
C LEU A 73 -7.06 -13.45 6.51
N THR A 74 -7.10 -12.78 5.37
CA THR A 74 -8.06 -11.73 5.06
C THR A 74 -8.87 -12.15 3.87
N ARG A 75 -10.20 -12.00 3.95
CA ARG A 75 -11.12 -12.40 2.88
C ARG A 75 -12.18 -11.35 2.65
N LYS A 76 -12.46 -11.11 1.37
CA LYS A 76 -13.57 -10.27 0.91
C LYS A 76 -14.83 -11.13 0.85
N PHE A 77 -15.95 -10.55 1.30
CA PHE A 77 -17.30 -11.07 1.18
C PHE A 77 -18.13 -10.08 0.37
N THR A 78 -18.88 -10.59 -0.60
CA THR A 78 -19.84 -9.80 -1.37
C THR A 78 -21.27 -10.16 -1.01
N PHE A 79 -22.12 -9.14 -1.06
CA PHE A 79 -23.55 -9.25 -0.84
C PHE A 79 -24.26 -8.43 -1.90
N GLU A 80 -25.38 -8.97 -2.35
CA GLU A 80 -26.29 -8.31 -3.26
C GLU A 80 -27.71 -8.50 -2.77
N PHE A 81 -28.46 -7.39 -2.62
CA PHE A 81 -29.83 -7.46 -2.15
C PHE A 81 -30.64 -6.24 -2.57
N PRO A 82 -31.93 -6.41 -2.90
CA PRO A 82 -32.83 -5.30 -3.15
C PRO A 82 -33.22 -4.62 -1.84
N LEU A 83 -33.02 -3.30 -1.74
CA LEU A 83 -33.50 -2.50 -0.61
C LEU A 83 -33.81 -1.07 -1.07
N GLN A 84 -35.10 -0.72 -1.04
CA GLN A 84 -35.62 0.55 -1.54
C GLN A 84 -35.76 1.63 -0.45
N SER A 85 -35.73 1.24 0.83
CA SER A 85 -35.80 2.19 1.95
C SER A 85 -35.32 1.53 3.25
N GLY A 86 -34.93 2.36 4.22
CA GLY A 86 -34.48 1.92 5.53
C GLY A 86 -32.98 1.69 5.58
N ASN A 87 -32.55 0.77 6.45
CA ASN A 87 -31.14 0.56 6.76
C ASN A 87 -30.73 -0.90 6.59
N TRP A 88 -29.44 -1.12 6.40
CA TRP A 88 -28.80 -2.43 6.43
C TRP A 88 -27.61 -2.43 7.38
N THR A 89 -27.35 -3.57 8.01
CA THR A 89 -26.23 -3.75 8.95
C THR A 89 -25.54 -5.06 8.62
N PHE A 90 -24.22 -5.02 8.45
CA PHE A 90 -23.44 -6.24 8.37
C PHE A 90 -23.28 -6.86 9.76
N MET A 91 -23.49 -8.17 9.85
CA MET A 91 -23.39 -8.93 11.08
C MET A 91 -22.50 -10.16 10.86
N LEU A 92 -21.49 -10.30 11.72
CA LEU A 92 -20.66 -11.48 11.82
C LEU A 92 -20.89 -12.13 13.18
N ARG A 93 -21.14 -13.44 13.18
CA ARG A 93 -21.35 -14.26 14.36
C ARG A 93 -20.42 -15.47 14.31
N SER A 94 -19.76 -15.74 15.43
CA SER A 94 -18.95 -16.95 15.64
C SER A 94 -18.97 -17.29 17.14
N PRO A 95 -18.67 -18.53 17.56
CA PRO A 95 -18.56 -18.86 18.97
C PRO A 95 -17.61 -17.91 19.72
N GLY A 96 -18.18 -17.00 20.51
CA GLY A 96 -17.43 -16.02 21.31
C GLY A 96 -17.08 -14.71 20.60
N VAL A 97 -17.39 -14.55 19.31
CA VAL A 97 -17.11 -13.31 18.55
C VAL A 97 -18.38 -12.80 17.89
N LYS A 98 -18.66 -11.51 18.07
CA LYS A 98 -19.76 -10.80 17.43
C LYS A 98 -19.25 -9.46 16.94
N ALA A 99 -19.43 -9.19 15.65
CA ALA A 99 -19.10 -7.90 15.04
C ALA A 99 -20.30 -7.40 14.25
N ASP A 100 -20.63 -6.13 14.44
CA ASP A 100 -21.67 -5.42 13.71
C ASP A 100 -21.05 -4.18 13.07
N LEU A 101 -21.38 -3.92 11.80
CA LEU A 101 -20.90 -2.78 11.03
C LEU A 101 -22.08 -2.09 10.33
N GLY A 102 -22.31 -0.83 10.67
CA GLY A 102 -23.52 -0.08 10.32
C GLY A 102 -24.28 0.37 11.58
N PRO A 103 -25.57 0.72 11.48
CA PRO A 103 -26.42 0.64 10.29
C PRO A 103 -26.08 1.68 9.22
N TYR A 104 -26.25 1.30 7.95
CA TYR A 104 -26.11 2.17 6.79
C TYR A 104 -27.45 2.36 6.10
N ASP A 105 -27.67 3.54 5.53
CA ASP A 105 -28.86 3.85 4.75
C ASP A 105 -28.88 3.03 3.44
N HIS A 106 -30.06 2.74 2.90
CA HIS A 106 -30.23 2.07 1.61
C HIS A 106 -29.51 2.76 0.45
N ASN A 107 -29.37 4.09 0.49
CA ASN A 107 -28.67 4.87 -0.53
C ASN A 107 -27.21 5.18 -0.19
N PHE A 108 -26.67 4.56 0.87
CA PHE A 108 -25.31 4.80 1.32
C PHE A 108 -24.30 4.34 0.26
N THR A 109 -23.41 5.26 -0.14
CA THR A 109 -22.34 4.97 -1.10
C THR A 109 -20.97 5.16 -0.46
N HIS A 110 -20.13 4.14 -0.56
CA HIS A 110 -18.76 4.18 -0.06
C HIS A 110 -17.83 3.42 -0.98
N ARG A 111 -16.61 3.92 -1.12
CA ARG A 111 -15.52 3.21 -1.76
C ARG A 111 -14.25 3.49 -0.99
N ALA A 112 -13.73 2.46 -0.31
CA ALA A 112 -12.50 2.56 0.41
C ALA A 112 -11.34 2.78 -0.58
N GLU A 113 -10.37 3.61 -0.19
CA GLU A 113 -9.19 3.86 -1.02
C GLU A 113 -8.42 2.56 -1.27
N LYS A 114 -7.93 2.42 -2.50
CA LYS A 114 -7.17 1.25 -2.93
C LYS A 114 -5.77 1.28 -2.30
N GLY A 115 -5.67 0.70 -1.12
CA GLY A 115 -4.42 0.49 -0.40
C GLY A 115 -4.57 -0.69 0.52
N ARG A 116 -3.56 -1.57 0.56
CA ARG A 116 -3.54 -2.66 1.54
C ARG A 116 -3.31 -2.00 2.91
N VAL A 117 -4.35 -1.91 3.73
CA VAL A 117 -4.17 -1.51 5.13
C VAL A 117 -3.61 -2.73 5.84
N TYR A 118 -2.29 -2.71 6.00
CA TYR A 118 -1.59 -3.72 6.78
C TYR A 118 -1.88 -3.44 8.26
N ASN A 119 -2.97 -3.98 8.79
CA ASN A 119 -3.25 -3.88 10.23
C ASN A 119 -2.59 -5.06 10.98
N ASN A 120 -1.69 -4.67 11.89
CA ASN A 120 -1.24 -5.37 13.10
C ASN A 120 -1.13 -6.91 13.11
N ALA A 121 -0.58 -7.52 12.05
CA ALA A 121 0.17 -8.75 12.27
C ALA A 121 1.42 -8.40 13.10
N ILE A 122 1.75 -9.19 14.11
CA ILE A 122 2.99 -9.02 14.89
C ILE A 122 4.17 -8.93 13.90
N GLY A 123 4.76 -7.73 13.75
CA GLY A 123 5.84 -7.43 12.81
C GLY A 123 5.53 -6.38 11.74
N THR A 124 4.26 -6.04 11.49
CA THR A 124 3.88 -5.14 10.39
C THR A 124 4.55 -3.76 10.46
N GLY A 125 4.63 -3.15 11.65
CA GLY A 125 5.23 -1.82 11.81
C GLY A 125 6.71 -1.71 11.39
N MET A 126 7.49 -2.81 11.47
CA MET A 126 8.89 -2.80 11.02
C MET A 126 9.04 -3.10 9.53
N PHE A 127 8.10 -3.81 8.91
CA PHE A 127 8.13 -4.15 7.49
C PHE A 127 7.46 -3.08 6.62
N THR A 128 6.43 -2.38 7.10
CA THR A 128 5.79 -1.32 6.31
C THR A 128 6.70 -0.10 6.15
N ASP A 129 7.34 0.39 7.21
CA ASP A 129 8.25 1.54 7.11
C ASP A 129 9.48 1.25 6.21
N ALA A 130 9.96 0.00 6.17
CA ALA A 130 11.12 -0.37 5.36
C ALA A 130 10.82 -0.49 3.85
N PHE A 131 9.58 -0.76 3.45
CA PHE A 131 9.22 -0.97 2.04
C PHE A 131 8.37 0.14 1.43
N THR A 132 7.69 0.98 2.22
CA THR A 132 6.87 2.07 1.67
C THR A 132 7.71 3.27 1.23
N THR A 133 8.82 3.56 1.92
CA THR A 133 9.72 4.67 1.56
C THR A 133 10.44 4.41 0.23
N ASP A 134 10.80 3.17 -0.08
CA ASP A 134 11.61 2.84 -1.27
C ASP A 134 10.79 2.39 -2.51
N LEU A 135 9.52 2.02 -2.35
CA LEU A 135 8.71 1.52 -3.47
C LEU A 135 8.06 2.65 -4.30
N GLY A 136 7.87 3.84 -3.70
CA GLY A 136 7.36 5.02 -4.42
C GLY A 136 8.34 5.56 -5.48
N ASP A 137 9.63 5.30 -5.29
CA ASP A 137 10.71 5.70 -6.20
C ASP A 137 11.12 4.60 -7.21
N PHE A 138 10.56 3.40 -7.07
CA PHE A 138 10.87 2.28 -7.97
C PHE A 138 10.13 2.44 -9.31
N GLY A 139 10.72 3.24 -10.20
CA GLY A 139 10.18 3.57 -11.53
C GLY A 139 10.37 5.03 -11.93
N ASN A 140 10.66 5.92 -10.98
CA ASN A 140 11.03 7.31 -11.23
C ASN A 140 12.54 7.45 -11.38
N VAL A 141 13.13 6.69 -12.31
CA VAL A 141 14.51 6.98 -12.70
C VAL A 141 14.45 8.24 -13.54
N GLU A 142 14.74 9.40 -12.95
CA GLU A 142 15.10 10.59 -13.73
C GLU A 142 16.23 10.17 -14.67
N GLU A 143 15.98 10.27 -15.98
CA GLU A 143 17.00 10.03 -16.98
C GLU A 143 18.23 10.86 -16.60
N ARG A 144 19.36 10.19 -16.36
CA ARG A 144 20.61 10.86 -16.04
C ARG A 144 20.88 11.86 -17.16
N GLY A 145 20.81 13.15 -16.84
CA GLY A 145 21.07 14.23 -17.79
C GLY A 145 22.37 13.95 -18.55
N ILE A 146 22.28 13.95 -19.88
CA ILE A 146 23.44 13.75 -20.76
C ILE A 146 24.47 14.83 -20.39
N ILE A 147 25.60 14.41 -19.83
CA ILE A 147 26.70 15.32 -19.52
C ILE A 147 27.31 15.75 -20.85
N ASP A 148 27.16 17.02 -21.21
CA ASP A 148 27.85 17.60 -22.36
C ASP A 148 29.36 17.65 -22.07
N SER A 149 30.11 16.81 -22.79
CA SER A 149 31.56 16.71 -22.68
C SER A 149 32.28 18.01 -23.03
N SER A 150 31.61 18.97 -23.67
CA SER A 150 32.15 20.32 -23.92
C SER A 150 32.31 21.16 -22.65
N SER A 151 31.58 20.84 -21.59
CA SER A 151 31.60 21.56 -20.30
C SER A 151 32.66 21.06 -19.32
N ILE A 152 33.32 19.94 -19.63
CA ILE A 152 34.32 19.32 -18.76
C ILE A 152 35.67 20.01 -18.99
N LYS A 153 36.10 20.86 -18.05
CA LYS A 153 37.46 21.40 -18.01
C LYS A 153 38.37 20.52 -17.14
N MET A 154 39.20 19.71 -17.78
CA MET A 154 40.31 19.02 -17.11
C MET A 154 41.37 20.04 -16.69
N THR A 155 41.65 20.12 -15.40
CA THR A 155 42.74 20.96 -14.86
C THR A 155 43.89 20.04 -14.47
N SER A 156 45.00 20.13 -15.20
CA SER A 156 46.24 19.40 -14.88
C SER A 156 47.12 20.21 -13.94
N TYR A 157 47.75 19.52 -13.00
CA TYR A 157 48.69 20.09 -12.04
C TYR A 157 50.06 19.45 -12.27
N PHE A 158 51.11 20.28 -12.26
CA PHE A 158 52.48 19.81 -12.36
C PHE A 158 53.21 20.18 -11.06
N GLY A 159 53.92 19.20 -10.49
CA GLY A 159 54.74 19.39 -9.30
C GLY A 159 56.20 19.16 -9.66
N GLU A 160 57.04 20.16 -9.37
CA GLU A 160 58.49 20.05 -9.55
C GLU A 160 59.19 20.06 -8.18
N ASN A 161 60.19 19.19 -8.01
CA ASN A 161 60.95 19.11 -6.76
C ASN A 161 62.15 20.05 -6.81
N SER A 162 62.19 21.03 -5.92
CA SER A 162 63.32 21.96 -5.82
C SER A 162 64.41 21.40 -4.90
N ALA A 163 65.68 21.62 -5.27
CA ALA A 163 66.85 21.12 -4.56
C ALA A 163 66.95 21.75 -3.15
N GLY A 164 66.41 21.04 -2.17
CA GLY A 164 66.17 21.52 -0.80
C GLY A 164 65.01 20.83 -0.10
N GLY A 165 64.22 20.01 -0.84
CA GLY A 165 63.20 19.12 -0.26
C GLY A 165 61.79 19.71 -0.15
N ALA A 166 61.55 20.88 -0.74
CA ALA A 166 60.21 21.45 -0.87
C ALA A 166 59.68 21.29 -2.30
N THR A 167 58.40 20.92 -2.43
CA THR A 167 57.71 20.72 -3.71
C THR A 167 56.76 21.89 -3.97
N ALA A 168 56.89 22.54 -5.13
CA ALA A 168 55.98 23.61 -5.56
C ALA A 168 55.05 23.08 -6.66
N ILE A 169 53.76 23.41 -6.58
CA ILE A 169 52.71 22.94 -7.51
C ILE A 169 52.12 24.15 -8.22
N THR A 170 52.09 24.13 -9.55
CA THR A 170 51.58 25.24 -10.37
C THR A 170 50.52 24.77 -11.35
N VAL A 171 49.54 25.62 -11.65
CA VAL A 171 48.45 25.37 -12.62
C VAL A 171 48.73 26.11 -13.93
N GLY A 172 49.07 25.37 -14.99
CA GLY A 172 49.38 25.93 -16.32
C GLY A 172 50.36 25.10 -17.14
N SER A 173 50.44 25.37 -18.45
CA SER A 173 51.12 24.58 -19.48
C SER A 173 52.60 24.29 -19.21
N ALA A 174 53.02 23.07 -19.54
CA ALA A 174 54.36 22.52 -19.31
C ALA A 174 55.49 23.39 -19.90
N PRO A 175 56.66 23.46 -19.24
CA PRO A 175 57.85 24.04 -19.84
C PRO A 175 58.29 23.20 -21.05
N ILE A 176 58.77 23.90 -22.08
CA ILE A 176 59.30 23.31 -23.32
C ILE A 176 60.76 22.94 -23.05
N ASP A 177 61.09 21.66 -23.01
CA ASP A 177 62.49 21.21 -22.98
C ASP A 177 63.13 21.46 -24.35
N THR A 178 64.07 22.41 -24.41
CA THR A 178 65.03 22.49 -25.51
C THR A 178 66.15 21.47 -25.26
N GLU A 179 66.25 20.48 -26.15
CA GLU A 179 67.33 19.49 -26.18
C GLU A 179 68.72 20.17 -26.20
N GLN A 180 69.67 19.64 -25.43
CA GLN A 180 71.10 19.85 -25.70
C GLN A 180 71.91 18.57 -25.42
N GLU A 181 72.28 17.95 -26.55
CA GLU A 181 73.41 17.07 -26.89
C GLU A 181 74.35 16.56 -25.78
N ASP A 182 74.49 15.24 -25.70
CA ASP A 182 75.65 14.55 -25.12
C ASP A 182 76.65 14.24 -26.24
N ALA A 183 77.89 14.75 -26.11
CA ALA A 183 78.98 14.63 -27.10
C ALA A 183 79.67 13.26 -27.03
N PRO A 184 80.32 12.79 -28.12
CA PRO A 184 81.69 13.22 -28.39
C PRO A 184 81.98 13.65 -29.84
#